data_AF-A0A7Y7Z3Z7-F1
#
_entry.id   AF-A0A7Y7Z3Z7-F1
#
_cell.length_a   1.000
_cell.length_b   1.000
_cell.length_c   1.000
_cell.angle_alpha   90.00
_cell.angle_beta   90.00
_cell.angle_gamma   90.00
#
_symmetry.space_group_name_H-M   'P 1'
#
loop_
_entity.id
_entity.type
_entity.pdbx_description
1 polymer ?
#
loop_
_entity_poly.entity_id
_entity_poly.type
_entity_poly.pdbx_seq_one_letter_code
_entity_poly.pdbx_strand_id
1 'polypeptide(L)' 'MVNDSTTLFTVAPDVSNEALIINSYETFSSVSTLLLDLSEDLNGKHRDIALAIHQLSELGVLMTARLLDHEAPCPR' A
#
# COMPACT_ATOMS: atom_id res chain seq x y z
N MET A 1 -26.44 -10.79 -1.25
CA MET A 1 -25.43 -9.74 -0.98
C MET A 1 -26.09 -8.41 -1.27
N VAL A 2 -26.32 -7.60 -0.24
CA VAL A 2 -26.91 -6.26 -0.39
C VAL A 2 -25.85 -5.40 -1.07
N ASN A 3 -26.15 -4.89 -2.26
CA ASN A 3 -25.34 -3.91 -2.93
C ASN A 3 -25.72 -2.54 -2.35
N ASP A 4 -25.06 -2.13 -1.27
CA ASP A 4 -25.15 -0.76 -0.78
C ASP A 4 -24.61 0.16 -1.88
N SER A 5 -25.49 1.00 -2.44
CA SER A 5 -25.24 1.90 -3.59
C SER A 5 -24.18 2.99 -3.35
N THR A 6 -23.28 2.81 -2.38
CA THR A 6 -22.17 3.70 -2.00
C THR A 6 -20.80 3.01 -2.06
N THR A 7 -20.74 1.72 -2.40
CA THR A 7 -19.47 0.96 -2.42
C THR A 7 -18.70 1.22 -3.73
N LEU A 8 -17.64 2.02 -3.66
CA LEU A 8 -16.80 2.35 -4.83
C LEU A 8 -15.77 1.26 -5.17
N PHE A 9 -15.31 0.52 -4.16
CA PHE A 9 -14.29 -0.52 -4.31
C PHE A 9 -14.71 -1.78 -3.58
N THR A 10 -14.42 -2.94 -4.17
CA THR A 10 -14.63 -4.25 -3.56
C THR A 10 -13.45 -5.16 -3.88
N VAL A 11 -13.19 -6.12 -3.00
CA VAL A 11 -12.20 -7.17 -3.22
C VAL A 11 -12.95 -8.41 -3.71
N ALA A 12 -12.59 -8.91 -4.89
CA ALA A 12 -13.22 -10.09 -5.45
C ALA A 12 -13.00 -11.31 -4.52
N PRO A 13 -14.03 -12.14 -4.25
CA PRO A 13 -13.92 -13.23 -3.27
C PRO A 13 -12.98 -14.37 -3.72
N ASP A 14 -12.67 -14.44 -5.01
CA ASP A 14 -11.84 -15.45 -5.68
C ASP A 14 -10.46 -14.92 -6.10
N VAL A 15 -10.09 -13.72 -5.65
CA VAL A 15 -8.77 -13.14 -5.90
C VAL A 15 -7.67 -14.01 -5.25
N SER A 16 -6.55 -14.20 -5.95
CA SER A 16 -5.43 -14.95 -5.41
C SER A 16 -4.69 -14.17 -4.32
N ASN A 17 -4.03 -14.89 -3.40
CA ASN A 17 -3.16 -14.29 -2.39
C ASN A 17 -2.08 -13.41 -3.03
N GLU A 18 -1.46 -13.90 -4.11
CA GLU A 18 -0.47 -13.15 -4.89
C GLU A 18 -1.04 -11.82 -5.40
N ALA A 19 -2.23 -11.83 -6.00
CA ALA A 19 -2.87 -10.61 -6.49
C ALA A 19 -3.23 -9.64 -5.35
N LEU A 20 -3.65 -10.15 -4.18
CA LEU A 20 -3.88 -9.32 -2.99
C LEU A 20 -2.60 -8.66 -2.49
N ILE A 21 -1.51 -9.42 -2.43
CA ILE A 21 -0.21 -8.94 -1.93
C ILE A 21 0.37 -7.91 -2.90
N ILE A 22 0.33 -8.16 -4.21
CA ILE A 22 0.78 -7.21 -5.23
C ILE A 22 -0.05 -5.93 -5.17
N ASN A 23 -1.39 -6.02 -5.13
CA ASN A 23 -2.24 -4.82 -5.01
C ASN A 23 -1.94 -4.04 -3.72
N SER A 24 -1.64 -4.74 -2.62
CA SER A 24 -1.24 -4.10 -1.36
C SER A 24 0.12 -3.41 -1.49
N TYR A 25 1.11 -4.05 -2.12
CA TYR A 25 2.42 -3.47 -2.40
C TYR A 25 2.30 -2.19 -3.24
N GLU A 26 1.58 -2.26 -4.36
CA GLU A 26 1.35 -1.11 -5.25
C GLU A 26 0.60 0.02 -4.54
N THR A 27 -0.36 -0.30 -3.68
CA THR A 27 -1.08 0.69 -2.88
C THR A 27 -0.14 1.41 -1.91
N PHE A 28 0.67 0.68 -1.14
CA PHE A 28 1.63 1.29 -0.22
C PHE A 28 2.69 2.12 -0.94
N SER A 29 3.22 1.61 -2.06
CA SER A 29 4.20 2.32 -2.91
C SER A 29 3.62 3.63 -3.46
N SER A 30 2.37 3.59 -3.95
CA SER A 30 1.67 4.77 -4.44
C SER A 30 1.46 5.80 -3.32
N VAL A 31 1.00 5.37 -2.15
CA VAL A 31 0.83 6.24 -0.98
C VAL A 31 2.16 6.85 -0.54
N SER A 32 3.24 6.05 -0.53
CA SER A 32 4.59 6.52 -0.20
C SER A 32 5.04 7.65 -1.12
N THR A 33 4.89 7.45 -2.44
CA THR A 33 5.22 8.45 -3.46
C THR A 33 4.41 9.75 -3.28
N LEU A 34 3.10 9.63 -3.07
CA LEU A 34 2.21 10.78 -2.84
C LEU A 34 2.53 11.55 -1.56
N LEU A 35 2.97 10.84 -0.50
CA LEU A 35 3.35 11.49 0.75
C LEU A 35 4.67 12.24 0.63
N LEU A 36 5.62 11.75 -0.17
CA LEU A 36 6.83 12.51 -0.48
C LEU A 36 6.49 13.79 -1.25
N ASP A 37 5.73 13.68 -2.34
CA ASP A 37 5.27 14.82 -3.14
C ASP A 37 4.53 15.85 -2.26
N LEU A 38 3.57 15.41 -1.46
CA LEU A 38 2.87 16.27 -0.50
C LEU A 38 3.81 16.90 0.54
N SER A 39 4.85 16.18 0.98
CA SER A 39 5.79 16.70 1.97
C SER A 39 6.64 17.87 1.46
N GLU A 40 6.77 18.01 0.13
CA GLU A 40 7.46 19.14 -0.50
C GLU A 40 6.63 20.43 -0.40
N ASP A 41 5.30 20.32 -0.42
CA ASP A 41 4.36 21.44 -0.28
C ASP A 41 4.07 21.83 1.18
N LEU A 42 4.48 21.01 2.15
CA LEU A 42 4.21 21.21 3.57
C LEU A 42 5.43 21.76 4.33
N ASN A 43 5.17 22.40 5.47
CA ASN A 43 6.21 22.92 6.36
C ASN A 43 5.93 22.60 7.84
N GLY A 44 7.01 22.61 8.64
CA GLY A 44 6.98 22.37 10.08
C GLY A 44 6.28 21.05 10.44
N LYS A 45 5.43 21.10 11.48
CA LYS A 45 4.77 19.91 12.04
C LYS A 45 4.01 19.06 11.01
N HIS A 46 3.38 19.68 10.01
CA HIS A 46 2.60 18.93 9.01
C HIS A 46 3.50 18.14 8.06
N ARG A 47 4.66 18.71 7.68
CA ARG A 47 5.68 18.00 6.92
C ARG A 47 6.24 16.83 7.72
N ASP A 48 6.52 17.03 9.00
CA ASP A 48 7.02 15.97 9.87
C ASP A 48 6.02 14.80 9.98
N ILE A 49 4.72 15.12 10.08
CA ILE A 49 3.65 14.11 10.05
C ILE A 49 3.60 13.39 8.71
N ALA A 50 3.64 14.10 7.58
CA ALA A 50 3.62 13.48 6.26
C ALA A 50 4.80 12.53 6.07
N LEU A 51 6.00 12.92 6.49
CA LEU A 51 7.20 12.09 6.44
C LEU A 51 7.13 10.88 7.39
N ALA A 52 6.52 11.03 8.57
CA ALA A 52 6.29 9.91 9.46
C ALA A 52 5.32 8.88 8.87
N ILE A 53 4.24 9.32 8.21
CA ILE A 53 3.32 8.42 7.50
C ILE A 53 4.05 7.76 6.32
N HIS A 54 4.86 8.52 5.56
CA HIS A 54 5.68 7.96 4.47
C HIS A 54 6.57 6.82 4.98
N GLN A 55 7.25 7.00 6.11
CA GLN A 55 8.06 5.93 6.72
C GLN A 55 7.24 4.68 7.09
N LEU A 56 6.00 4.84 7.55
CA LEU A 56 5.11 3.72 7.82
C LEU A 56 4.63 3.03 6.53
N SER A 57 4.37 3.80 5.47
CA SER A 57 4.03 3.27 4.15
C SER A 57 5.19 2.46 3.56
N GLU A 58 6.43 2.96 3.63
CA GLU A 58 7.64 2.24 3.23
C GLU A 58 7.81 0.93 4.00
N LEU A 59 7.54 0.92 5.31
CA LEU A 59 7.54 -0.31 6.09
C LEU A 59 6.48 -1.31 5.57
N GLY A 60 5.30 -0.81 5.19
CA GLY A 60 4.25 -1.60 4.52
C GLY A 60 4.74 -2.25 3.21
N VAL A 61 5.40 -1.47 2.35
CA VAL A 61 6.04 -1.95 1.10
C VAL A 61 7.02 -3.08 1.39
N LEU A 62 7.89 -2.92 2.39
CA LEU A 62 8.88 -3.94 2.75
C LEU A 62 8.22 -5.23 3.25
N MET A 63 7.17 -5.12 4.07
CA MET A 63 6.44 -6.30 4.58
C MET A 63 5.71 -7.04 3.47
N THR A 64 5.05 -6.34 2.55
CA THR A 64 4.34 -6.97 1.42
C THR A 64 5.29 -7.57 0.39
N ALA A 65 6.42 -6.91 0.12
CA ALA A 65 7.48 -7.48 -0.73
C ALA A 65 8.00 -8.81 -0.14
N ARG A 66 8.30 -8.84 1.16
CA ARG A 66 8.70 -10.07 1.85
C ARG A 66 7.61 -11.13 1.74
N LEU A 67 6.36 -10.77 1.96
CA LEU A 67 5.24 -11.72 1.87
C LEU A 67 5.08 -12.29 0.45
N LEU A 68 5.32 -11.48 -0.59
CA LEU A 68 5.31 -11.93 -1.98
C LEU A 68 6.44 -12.95 -2.24
N ASP A 69 7.65 -12.69 -1.74
CA ASP A 69 8.78 -13.63 -1.82
C ASP A 69 8.45 -14.99 -1.17
N HIS A 70 7.62 -15.00 -0.11
CA HIS A 70 7.18 -16.22 0.57
C HIS A 70 6.14 -17.02 -0.23
N GLU A 71 5.22 -16.35 -0.93
CA GLU A 71 4.17 -16.99 -1.75
C GLU A 71 4.72 -17.48 -3.10
N ALA A 72 5.65 -16.75 -3.70
CA ALA A 72 6.29 -17.08 -4.96
C ALA A 72 7.82 -17.25 -4.79
N PRO A 73 8.27 -18.30 -4.07
CA PRO A 73 9.70 -18.51 -3.87
C PRO A 73 10.38 -18.74 -5.23
N CYS A 74 11.32 -17.88 -5.60
CA CYS A 74 12.17 -18.12 -6.76
C CYS A 74 12.82 -19.51 -6.63
N PRO A 75 12.73 -20.39 -7.65
CA PRO A 75 13.45 -21.64 -7.63
C PRO A 75 14.95 -21.33 -7.58
N ARG A 76 15.64 -21.91 -6.59
CA ARG A 76 17.09 -21.81 -6.42
C ARG A 76 17.83 -22.51 -7.56
#